data_AF-A0A0Q4I4P3-F1
#
_entry.id   AF-A0A0Q4I4P3-F1
#
_cell.length_a   1.000
_cell.length_b   1.000
_cell.length_c   1.000
_cell.angle_alpha   90.00
_cell.angle_beta   90.00
_cell.angle_gamma   90.00
#
_symmetry.space_group_name_H-M   'P 1'
#
loop_
_entity.id
_entity.type
_entity.pdbx_description
1 polymer ?
#
loop_
_entity_poly.entity_id
_entity_poly.type
_entity_poly.pdbx_seq_one_letter_code
_entity_poly.pdbx_strand_id
1 'polypeptide(L)'
;MADTVPTFRDNSTLITSATKVDILLNNSADVYNGSAGATAFVFKEGNAGDDTLNGFSSNDSILNYKQIFDGNGDGFIQFGANGELDIDRTSRKNAGNDQIQVSGDNGPVTELRYLGSKGGTGDNGLHVYANSATLKNLWISEFGGRANVMENKVGNETYDFAGANKTLLIDNALGLNMGQDVLTNFGAGDKIVTTAKLFDNTTNNVVGFGKNFVLDVSGSTGPQSTDPKMGPGGQIDISSPDVTKIKYAGTEVHGGVTYYIYEAPDASTPPL
;
A
#
# COMPACT_ATOMS: atom_id res chain seq x y z
N MET A 1 14.92 -33.56 4.59
CA MET A 1 15.04 -32.11 4.81
C MET A 1 13.66 -31.54 4.56
N ALA A 2 13.09 -30.80 5.51
CA ALA A 2 11.86 -30.07 5.24
C ALA A 2 12.17 -29.08 4.11
N ASP A 3 11.28 -28.99 3.13
CA ASP A 3 11.39 -28.06 2.03
C ASP A 3 11.42 -26.64 2.63
N THR A 4 12.53 -25.93 2.47
CA THR A 4 12.76 -24.58 3.03
C THR A 4 12.51 -23.50 1.98
N VAL A 5 11.88 -23.89 0.85
CA VAL A 5 11.63 -23.01 -0.28
C VAL A 5 10.41 -22.12 0.02
N PRO A 6 10.56 -20.78 -0.02
CA PRO A 6 9.45 -19.85 0.07
C PRO A 6 8.35 -20.21 -0.92
N THR A 7 7.12 -20.32 -0.42
CA THR A 7 5.96 -20.70 -1.23
C THR A 7 4.86 -19.67 -1.04
N PHE A 8 4.71 -18.79 -2.03
CA PHE A 8 3.62 -17.84 -2.04
C PHE A 8 2.26 -18.53 -2.21
N ARG A 9 1.26 -18.06 -1.46
CA ARG A 9 -0.16 -18.38 -1.68
C ARG A 9 -0.77 -17.53 -2.78
N ASP A 10 -1.98 -17.90 -3.20
CA ASP A 10 -2.75 -17.13 -4.17
C ASP A 10 -2.84 -15.65 -3.76
N ASN A 11 -2.45 -14.78 -4.69
CA ASN A 11 -2.54 -13.34 -4.55
C ASN A 11 -3.45 -12.75 -5.64
N SER A 12 -4.23 -13.54 -6.39
CA SER A 12 -4.92 -13.09 -7.60
C SER A 12 -5.93 -11.96 -7.41
N THR A 13 -6.41 -11.70 -6.19
CA THR A 13 -7.40 -10.65 -5.88
C THR A 13 -6.69 -9.38 -5.41
N LEU A 14 -7.06 -8.21 -5.97
CA LEU A 14 -6.53 -6.92 -5.55
C LEU A 14 -7.21 -6.38 -4.28
N ILE A 15 -8.53 -6.21 -4.28
CA ILE A 15 -9.29 -5.67 -3.15
C ILE A 15 -9.62 -6.83 -2.20
N THR A 16 -9.03 -6.88 -1.02
CA THR A 16 -9.17 -8.02 -0.09
C THR A 16 -9.91 -7.68 1.20
N SER A 17 -9.70 -6.49 1.74
CA SER A 17 -10.26 -6.06 3.02
C SER A 17 -10.78 -4.62 3.04
N ALA A 18 -10.59 -3.86 1.96
CA ALA A 18 -11.24 -2.57 1.79
C ALA A 18 -12.72 -2.72 1.43
N THR A 19 -13.52 -1.75 1.85
CA THR A 19 -14.88 -1.57 1.34
C THR A 19 -14.81 -1.05 -0.08
N LYS A 20 -15.33 -1.83 -1.03
CA LYS A 20 -15.37 -1.42 -2.44
C LYS A 20 -16.55 -0.47 -2.69
N VAL A 21 -16.28 0.65 -3.35
CA VAL A 21 -17.28 1.60 -3.86
C VAL A 21 -17.10 1.74 -5.36
N ASP A 22 -18.01 1.16 -6.15
CA ASP A 22 -18.04 1.38 -7.60
C ASP A 22 -18.61 2.78 -7.89
N ILE A 23 -17.86 3.57 -8.65
CA ILE A 23 -18.29 4.89 -9.11
C ILE A 23 -19.25 4.75 -10.28
N LEU A 24 -20.32 5.53 -10.28
CA LEU A 24 -21.37 5.46 -11.29
C LEU A 24 -20.91 6.16 -12.58
N LEU A 25 -21.05 5.47 -13.70
CA LEU A 25 -20.75 6.03 -15.02
C LEU A 25 -22.00 6.67 -15.61
N ASN A 26 -22.43 7.79 -15.02
CA ASN A 26 -23.70 8.46 -15.36
C ASN A 26 -23.52 9.88 -15.92
N ASN A 27 -22.27 10.34 -16.10
CA ASN A 27 -21.95 11.67 -16.59
C ASN A 27 -22.64 12.79 -15.78
N SER A 28 -22.74 12.59 -14.46
CA SER A 28 -23.33 13.52 -13.50
C SER A 28 -22.33 13.78 -12.37
N ALA A 29 -22.52 14.85 -11.61
CA ALA A 29 -21.69 15.11 -10.44
C ALA A 29 -22.30 14.40 -9.22
N ASP A 30 -21.66 13.33 -8.76
CA ASP A 30 -22.05 12.59 -7.56
C ASP A 30 -21.08 12.82 -6.40
N VAL A 31 -21.51 12.45 -5.19
CA VAL A 31 -20.67 12.52 -3.98
C VAL A 31 -20.57 11.13 -3.36
N TYR A 32 -19.35 10.66 -3.19
CA TYR A 32 -19.02 9.39 -2.54
C TYR A 32 -18.26 9.68 -1.25
N ASN A 33 -18.69 9.06 -0.16
CA ASN A 33 -18.06 9.27 1.15
C ASN A 33 -17.09 8.13 1.47
N GLY A 34 -15.94 8.49 2.02
CA GLY A 34 -15.05 7.56 2.72
C GLY A 34 -15.72 6.98 3.95
N SER A 35 -15.16 5.88 4.43
CA SER A 35 -15.59 5.22 5.65
C SER A 35 -14.55 5.40 6.77
N ALA A 36 -14.89 4.98 8.00
CA ALA A 36 -13.89 4.99 9.08
C ALA A 36 -12.74 3.98 8.86
N GLY A 37 -12.91 3.03 7.92
CA GLY A 37 -11.88 2.09 7.50
C GLY A 37 -11.49 2.28 6.04
N ALA A 38 -10.74 1.32 5.50
CA ALA A 38 -10.28 1.39 4.12
C ALA A 38 -11.42 1.35 3.10
N THR A 39 -11.42 2.30 2.17
CA THR A 39 -12.36 2.39 1.06
C THR A 39 -11.59 2.36 -0.27
N ALA A 40 -11.99 1.50 -1.19
CA ALA A 40 -11.47 1.45 -2.55
C ALA A 40 -12.51 2.04 -3.50
N PHE A 41 -12.27 3.26 -3.98
CA PHE A 41 -13.11 3.94 -4.96
C PHE A 41 -12.72 3.49 -6.37
N VAL A 42 -13.66 2.85 -7.08
CA VAL A 42 -13.38 2.12 -8.32
C VAL A 42 -14.01 2.84 -9.51
N PHE A 43 -13.16 3.44 -10.34
CA PHE A 43 -13.52 4.08 -11.60
C PHE A 43 -13.30 3.08 -12.75
N LYS A 44 -14.39 2.71 -13.41
CA LYS A 44 -14.38 1.84 -14.61
C LYS A 44 -14.32 2.69 -15.89
N GLU A 45 -14.03 2.04 -17.02
CA GLU A 45 -14.01 2.72 -18.31
C GLU A 45 -15.40 3.25 -18.67
N GLY A 46 -15.48 4.55 -18.94
CA GLY A 46 -16.69 5.30 -19.25
C GLY A 46 -16.63 6.70 -18.63
N ASN A 47 -17.69 7.49 -18.79
CA ASN A 47 -17.76 8.83 -18.22
C ASN A 47 -18.44 8.78 -16.84
N ALA A 48 -17.69 9.07 -15.79
CA ALA A 48 -18.23 9.24 -14.44
C ALA A 48 -18.96 10.58 -14.32
N GLY A 49 -18.37 11.64 -14.87
CA GLY A 49 -18.75 13.03 -14.58
C GLY A 49 -17.77 13.68 -13.60
N ASP A 50 -18.18 14.82 -13.05
CA ASP A 50 -17.37 15.62 -12.13
C ASP A 50 -17.69 15.25 -10.67
N ASP A 51 -17.10 14.15 -10.18
CA ASP A 51 -17.44 13.57 -8.89
C ASP A 51 -16.64 14.15 -7.72
N THR A 52 -17.20 14.01 -6.51
CA THR A 52 -16.49 14.34 -5.27
C THR A 52 -16.30 13.12 -4.40
N LEU A 53 -15.05 12.83 -4.04
CA LEU A 53 -14.70 11.90 -2.97
C LEU A 53 -14.55 12.70 -1.67
N ASN A 54 -15.53 12.58 -0.79
CA ASN A 54 -15.56 13.28 0.49
C ASN A 54 -15.06 12.38 1.62
N GLY A 55 -14.21 12.93 2.49
CA GLY A 55 -13.62 12.20 3.60
C GLY A 55 -12.61 11.14 3.16
N PHE A 56 -11.76 11.47 2.19
CA PHE A 56 -10.69 10.58 1.72
C PHE A 56 -9.54 10.55 2.73
N SER A 57 -9.37 9.41 3.39
CA SER A 57 -8.38 9.20 4.46
C SER A 57 -7.04 8.69 3.93
N SER A 58 -6.07 8.46 4.82
CA SER A 58 -4.82 7.79 4.49
C SER A 58 -4.99 6.29 4.15
N ASN A 59 -6.14 5.71 4.49
CA ASN A 59 -6.44 4.29 4.31
C ASN A 59 -7.29 4.03 3.06
N ASP A 60 -7.66 5.10 2.34
CA ASP A 60 -8.46 4.98 1.13
C ASP A 60 -7.59 4.94 -0.12
N SER A 61 -8.14 4.34 -1.17
CA SER A 61 -7.50 4.19 -2.46
C SER A 61 -8.43 4.56 -3.60
N ILE A 62 -7.85 5.09 -4.67
CA ILE A 62 -8.51 5.29 -5.96
C ILE A 62 -7.97 4.22 -6.91
N LEU A 63 -8.86 3.47 -7.52
CA LEU A 63 -8.54 2.48 -8.54
C LEU A 63 -9.15 2.93 -9.86
N ASN A 64 -8.31 3.25 -10.82
CA ASN A 64 -8.75 3.80 -12.10
C ASN A 64 -8.50 2.84 -13.25
N TYR A 65 -9.42 2.78 -14.22
CA TYR A 65 -9.32 1.88 -15.38
C TYR A 65 -8.10 2.12 -16.26
N LYS A 66 -7.55 3.34 -16.20
CA LYS A 66 -6.35 3.75 -16.92
C LYS A 66 -5.36 4.41 -15.97
N GLN A 67 -4.09 4.38 -16.34
CA GLN A 67 -3.09 5.15 -15.62
C GLN A 67 -3.39 6.65 -15.77
N ILE A 68 -3.46 7.37 -14.65
CA ILE A 68 -3.63 8.82 -14.60
C ILE A 68 -2.32 9.44 -15.07
N PHE A 69 -2.43 10.49 -15.87
CA PHE A 69 -1.28 11.13 -16.50
C PHE A 69 -0.37 11.77 -15.45
N ASP A 70 0.81 11.18 -15.27
CA ASP A 70 1.91 11.76 -14.50
C ASP A 70 2.73 12.71 -15.39
N GLY A 71 2.58 14.01 -15.14
CA GLY A 71 3.17 15.04 -15.98
C GLY A 71 4.69 15.15 -15.88
N ASN A 72 5.30 14.79 -14.75
CA ASN A 72 6.74 14.90 -14.52
C ASN A 72 7.43 13.53 -14.38
N GLY A 73 6.66 12.45 -14.31
CA GLY A 73 7.14 11.07 -14.26
C GLY A 73 7.79 10.69 -12.93
N ASP A 74 7.44 11.37 -11.84
CA ASP A 74 8.01 11.11 -10.51
C ASP A 74 7.20 10.11 -9.66
N GLY A 75 6.10 9.60 -10.19
CA GLY A 75 5.20 8.67 -9.52
C GLY A 75 4.14 9.34 -8.65
N PHE A 76 4.07 10.68 -8.63
CA PHE A 76 3.09 11.45 -7.88
C PHE A 76 2.17 12.24 -8.81
N ILE A 77 0.87 12.11 -8.59
CA ILE A 77 -0.17 12.75 -9.39
C ILE A 77 -0.64 14.00 -8.67
N GLN A 78 -0.17 15.15 -9.15
CA GLN A 78 -0.54 16.46 -8.62
C GLN A 78 -1.91 16.89 -9.13
N PHE A 79 -2.70 17.48 -8.24
CA PHE A 79 -3.98 18.05 -8.58
C PHE A 79 -3.78 19.38 -9.30
N GLY A 80 -4.75 19.78 -10.10
CA GLY A 80 -4.76 21.11 -10.70
C GLY A 80 -4.81 22.20 -9.62
N ALA A 81 -4.46 23.44 -9.99
CA ALA A 81 -4.51 24.59 -9.08
C ALA A 81 -5.93 24.88 -8.54
N ASN A 82 -6.96 24.35 -9.21
CA ASN A 82 -8.36 24.33 -8.81
C ASN A 82 -8.71 23.22 -7.79
N GLY A 83 -7.76 22.35 -7.42
CA GLY A 83 -8.02 21.24 -6.49
C GLY A 83 -8.73 20.04 -7.13
N GLU A 84 -8.75 19.96 -8.46
CA GLU A 84 -9.36 18.88 -9.22
C GLU A 84 -8.31 17.95 -9.81
N LEU A 85 -8.64 16.66 -9.86
CA LEU A 85 -7.85 15.63 -10.50
C LEU A 85 -8.56 15.13 -11.75
N ASP A 86 -7.90 15.29 -12.89
CA ASP A 86 -8.33 14.79 -14.18
C ASP A 86 -7.89 13.32 -14.32
N ILE A 87 -8.82 12.39 -14.11
CA ILE A 87 -8.52 10.95 -13.98
C ILE A 87 -8.35 10.26 -15.33
N ASP A 88 -8.85 10.85 -16.40
CA ASP A 88 -8.75 10.34 -17.76
C ASP A 88 -7.98 11.28 -18.71
N ARG A 89 -7.13 12.15 -18.16
CA ARG A 89 -6.14 12.90 -18.92
C ARG A 89 -5.30 11.99 -19.82
N THR A 90 -4.97 12.48 -21.02
CA THR A 90 -4.08 11.76 -21.96
C THR A 90 -2.76 12.49 -22.22
N SER A 91 -2.71 13.81 -22.02
CA SER A 91 -1.47 14.58 -22.09
C SER A 91 -1.59 15.92 -21.37
N ARG A 92 -0.48 16.66 -21.23
CA ARG A 92 -0.48 18.04 -20.70
C ARG A 92 -1.41 19.01 -21.43
N LYS A 93 -1.75 18.74 -22.69
CA LYS A 93 -2.58 19.63 -23.54
C LYS A 93 -3.99 19.11 -23.74
N ASN A 94 -4.25 17.86 -23.38
CA ASN A 94 -5.53 17.19 -23.61
C ASN A 94 -6.05 16.72 -22.26
N ALA A 95 -6.91 17.54 -21.67
CA ALA A 95 -7.68 17.14 -20.51
C ALA A 95 -8.57 15.93 -20.85
N GLY A 96 -8.86 15.12 -19.85
CA GLY A 96 -9.88 14.09 -19.93
C GLY A 96 -11.29 14.66 -19.80
N ASN A 97 -12.29 13.78 -19.88
CA ASN A 97 -13.69 14.13 -19.71
C ASN A 97 -14.11 14.10 -18.23
N ASP A 98 -13.43 13.32 -17.40
CA ASP A 98 -13.81 13.06 -16.02
C ASP A 98 -12.83 13.70 -15.05
N GLN A 99 -13.39 14.41 -14.07
CA GLN A 99 -12.63 15.05 -13.02
C GLN A 99 -13.16 14.62 -11.67
N ILE A 100 -12.27 14.57 -10.68
CA ILE A 100 -12.65 14.31 -9.31
C ILE A 100 -12.10 15.37 -8.39
N GLN A 101 -12.91 15.77 -7.42
CA GLN A 101 -12.45 16.50 -6.25
C GLN A 101 -12.22 15.51 -5.11
N VAL A 102 -11.08 15.60 -4.43
CA VAL A 102 -10.76 14.72 -3.30
C VAL A 102 -10.61 15.55 -2.04
N SER A 103 -11.68 15.55 -1.25
CA SER A 103 -11.72 16.21 0.06
C SER A 103 -11.27 15.22 1.12
N GLY A 104 -10.13 15.45 1.76
CA GLY A 104 -9.60 14.53 2.76
C GLY A 104 -10.12 14.80 4.16
N ASP A 105 -10.05 13.77 5.02
CA ASP A 105 -10.49 13.85 6.43
C ASP A 105 -9.69 14.87 7.27
N ASN A 106 -8.44 15.12 6.87
CA ASN A 106 -7.50 15.99 7.58
C ASN A 106 -7.05 17.19 6.72
N GLY A 107 -7.90 17.61 5.77
CA GLY A 107 -7.63 18.70 4.83
C GLY A 107 -7.64 18.25 3.38
N PRO A 108 -7.42 19.19 2.44
CA PRO A 108 -7.48 18.88 1.01
C PRO A 108 -6.39 17.89 0.60
N VAL A 109 -6.75 16.89 -0.19
CA VAL A 109 -5.77 16.02 -0.85
C VAL A 109 -5.34 16.72 -2.13
N THR A 110 -4.06 17.04 -2.24
CA THR A 110 -3.51 17.78 -3.40
C THR A 110 -2.61 16.94 -4.28
N GLU A 111 -2.29 15.72 -3.84
CA GLU A 111 -1.38 14.84 -4.56
C GLU A 111 -1.60 13.38 -4.14
N LEU A 112 -1.71 12.51 -5.13
CA LEU A 112 -1.74 11.06 -4.95
C LEU A 112 -0.39 10.46 -5.33
N ARG A 113 -0.09 9.27 -4.81
CA ARG A 113 1.03 8.45 -5.27
C ARG A 113 0.53 7.25 -6.05
N TYR A 114 1.18 6.93 -7.15
CA TYR A 114 0.86 5.75 -7.95
C TYR A 114 1.49 4.50 -7.34
N LEU A 115 0.67 3.48 -7.12
CA LEU A 115 1.06 2.23 -6.50
C LEU A 115 1.25 1.08 -7.49
N GLY A 116 0.82 1.20 -8.75
CA GLY A 116 0.95 0.11 -9.72
C GLY A 116 -0.40 -0.48 -10.15
N SER A 117 -0.35 -1.70 -10.69
CA SER A 117 -1.52 -2.48 -11.09
C SER A 117 -1.18 -3.96 -10.99
N LYS A 118 -2.17 -4.79 -10.65
CA LYS A 118 -1.99 -6.24 -10.61
C LYS A 118 -2.02 -6.89 -12.00
N GLY A 119 -2.45 -6.12 -13.01
CA GLY A 119 -2.72 -6.62 -14.34
C GLY A 119 -3.97 -7.49 -14.41
N GLY A 120 -4.26 -8.01 -15.61
CA GLY A 120 -5.45 -8.83 -15.85
C GLY A 120 -6.71 -8.01 -16.12
N THR A 121 -7.87 -8.53 -15.73
CA THR A 121 -9.18 -7.96 -16.03
C THR A 121 -9.95 -7.58 -14.75
N GLY A 122 -11.05 -6.86 -14.90
CA GLY A 122 -11.92 -6.50 -13.77
C GLY A 122 -11.25 -5.49 -12.84
N ASP A 123 -11.31 -5.73 -11.53
CA ASP A 123 -10.68 -4.86 -10.52
C ASP A 123 -9.15 -5.02 -10.48
N ASN A 124 -8.63 -6.20 -10.86
CA ASN A 124 -7.20 -6.48 -10.83
C ASN A 124 -6.41 -5.70 -11.90
N GLY A 125 -7.04 -5.43 -13.04
CA GLY A 125 -6.44 -4.64 -14.12
C GLY A 125 -6.43 -3.13 -13.88
N LEU A 126 -6.97 -2.66 -12.75
CA LEU A 126 -7.01 -1.23 -12.44
C LEU A 126 -5.65 -0.71 -11.95
N HIS A 127 -5.44 0.59 -12.13
CA HIS A 127 -4.28 1.33 -11.64
C HIS A 127 -4.59 1.95 -10.28
N VAL A 128 -3.72 1.73 -9.31
CA VAL A 128 -3.97 2.06 -7.90
C VAL A 128 -3.27 3.34 -7.49
N TYR A 129 -3.97 4.19 -6.75
CA TYR A 129 -3.47 5.44 -6.18
C TYR A 129 -3.90 5.56 -4.72
N ALA A 130 -3.06 6.23 -3.93
CA ALA A 130 -3.36 6.52 -2.53
C ALA A 130 -2.78 7.89 -2.13
N ASN A 131 -3.11 8.38 -0.93
CA ASN A 131 -2.66 9.68 -0.45
C ASN A 131 -1.12 9.76 -0.38
N SER A 132 -0.50 10.69 -1.11
CA SER A 132 0.97 10.84 -1.14
C SER A 132 1.61 11.05 0.25
N ALA A 133 0.87 11.66 1.18
CA ALA A 133 1.36 12.00 2.51
C ALA A 133 1.82 10.77 3.30
N THR A 134 1.15 9.61 3.18
CA THR A 134 1.52 8.44 3.98
C THR A 134 2.93 7.91 3.65
N LEU A 135 3.42 8.06 2.42
CA LEU A 135 4.82 7.80 2.10
C LEU A 135 5.74 8.97 2.51
N LYS A 136 5.34 10.20 2.18
CA LYS A 136 6.18 11.40 2.38
C LYS A 136 6.50 11.67 3.85
N ASN A 137 5.61 11.30 4.76
CA ASN A 137 5.84 11.40 6.21
C ASN A 137 7.07 10.59 6.67
N LEU A 138 7.44 9.53 5.94
CA LEU A 138 8.61 8.71 6.25
C LEU A 138 9.91 9.26 5.65
N TRP A 139 9.89 10.32 4.84
CA TRP A 139 11.11 10.88 4.24
C TRP A 139 12.03 11.65 5.22
N ILE A 140 11.85 11.44 6.52
CA ILE A 140 12.68 11.95 7.60
C ILE A 140 13.90 11.05 7.83
N SER A 141 14.93 11.57 8.51
CA SER A 141 16.21 10.88 8.71
C SER A 141 16.09 9.56 9.48
N GLU A 142 15.12 9.45 10.37
CA GLU A 142 14.87 8.25 11.19
C GLU A 142 14.55 7.00 10.36
N PHE A 143 13.85 7.18 9.23
CA PHE A 143 13.55 6.12 8.27
C PHE A 143 14.54 6.08 7.09
N GLY A 144 15.65 6.82 7.18
CA GLY A 144 16.71 6.87 6.16
C GLY A 144 16.58 8.02 5.16
N GLY A 145 15.54 8.85 5.26
CA GLY A 145 15.27 9.97 4.35
C GLY A 145 14.75 9.53 2.98
N ARG A 146 14.33 10.49 2.14
CA ARG A 146 13.76 10.21 0.82
C ARG A 146 14.56 9.23 -0.05
N ALA A 147 15.89 9.24 0.06
CA ALA A 147 16.77 8.39 -0.75
C ALA A 147 16.76 6.90 -0.33
N ASN A 148 16.40 6.58 0.91
CA ASN A 148 16.44 5.21 1.45
C ASN A 148 15.07 4.68 1.87
N VAL A 149 13.99 5.45 1.66
CA VAL A 149 12.62 4.98 1.82
C VAL A 149 12.09 4.51 0.47
N MET A 150 11.80 3.21 0.42
CA MET A 150 11.12 2.54 -0.68
C MET A 150 9.64 2.36 -0.33
N GLU A 151 8.82 2.15 -1.35
CA GLU A 151 7.41 1.85 -1.20
C GLU A 151 7.07 0.54 -1.92
N ASN A 152 6.29 -0.27 -1.22
CA ASN A 152 5.69 -1.45 -1.76
C ASN A 152 4.64 -1.10 -2.82
N LYS A 153 4.72 -1.74 -3.99
CA LYS A 153 3.84 -1.49 -5.13
C LYS A 153 2.86 -2.66 -5.29
N VAL A 154 1.74 -2.37 -5.95
CA VAL A 154 0.80 -3.37 -6.43
C VAL A 154 1.45 -4.09 -7.60
N GLY A 155 1.81 -5.35 -7.39
CA GLY A 155 2.60 -6.16 -8.31
C GLY A 155 3.47 -7.15 -7.53
N ASN A 156 4.28 -7.92 -8.24
CA ASN A 156 5.30 -8.76 -7.61
C ASN A 156 6.65 -8.09 -7.80
N GLU A 157 7.19 -7.51 -6.75
CA GLU A 157 8.39 -6.68 -6.82
C GLU A 157 9.60 -7.36 -6.16
N THR A 158 10.79 -6.86 -6.49
CA THR A 158 12.02 -7.22 -5.78
C THR A 158 12.67 -5.96 -5.23
N TYR A 159 12.86 -5.91 -3.91
CA TYR A 159 13.50 -4.82 -3.20
C TYR A 159 14.87 -5.23 -2.70
N ASP A 160 15.90 -4.49 -3.12
CA ASP A 160 17.27 -4.70 -2.66
C ASP A 160 17.60 -3.77 -1.49
N PHE A 161 17.94 -4.34 -0.35
CA PHE A 161 18.34 -3.63 0.86
C PHE A 161 19.86 -3.44 0.99
N ALA A 162 20.66 -3.79 -0.02
CA ALA A 162 22.11 -3.58 0.03
C ALA A 162 22.48 -2.09 0.20
N GLY A 163 23.51 -1.82 1.01
CA GLY A 163 24.09 -0.49 1.19
C GLY A 163 23.76 0.14 2.55
N ALA A 164 23.26 1.37 2.53
CA ALA A 164 22.80 2.06 3.74
C ALA A 164 21.48 1.45 4.23
N ASN A 165 21.16 1.65 5.51
CA ASN A 165 19.89 1.22 6.10
C ASN A 165 18.70 1.75 5.29
N LYS A 166 17.80 0.85 4.88
CA LYS A 166 16.61 1.22 4.10
C LYS A 166 15.33 0.92 4.86
N THR A 167 14.27 1.60 4.43
CA THR A 167 12.91 1.37 4.90
C THR A 167 12.04 0.99 3.72
N LEU A 168 11.24 -0.07 3.85
CA LEU A 168 10.14 -0.36 2.92
C LEU A 168 8.81 -0.07 3.62
N LEU A 169 8.04 0.88 3.07
CA LEU A 169 6.64 1.08 3.43
C LEU A 169 5.78 0.04 2.72
N ILE A 170 4.97 -0.70 3.48
CA ILE A 170 3.89 -1.54 3.00
C ILE A 170 2.58 -0.92 3.50
N ASP A 171 1.88 -0.22 2.63
CA ASP A 171 0.63 0.49 3.01
C ASP A 171 -0.57 -0.48 3.03
N ASN A 172 -0.52 -1.44 3.93
CA ASN A 172 -1.53 -2.49 4.04
C ASN A 172 -2.85 -2.03 4.69
N ALA A 173 -2.87 -0.85 5.31
CA ALA A 173 -4.11 -0.21 5.76
C ALA A 173 -5.06 0.12 4.59
N LEU A 174 -4.56 0.18 3.35
CA LEU A 174 -5.39 0.35 2.16
C LEU A 174 -6.35 -0.83 1.90
N GLY A 175 -6.15 -1.96 2.57
CA GLY A 175 -6.99 -3.15 2.41
C GLY A 175 -6.87 -3.81 1.02
N LEU A 176 -5.75 -3.56 0.35
CA LEU A 176 -5.38 -4.14 -0.93
C LEU A 176 -4.30 -5.22 -0.72
N ASN A 177 -4.33 -6.26 -1.55
CA ASN A 177 -3.24 -7.21 -1.66
C ASN A 177 -2.20 -6.66 -2.62
N MET A 178 -1.09 -6.22 -2.06
CA MET A 178 -0.01 -5.55 -2.79
C MET A 178 0.76 -6.52 -3.67
N GLY A 179 0.88 -7.80 -3.30
CA GLY A 179 1.37 -8.86 -4.18
C GLY A 179 2.26 -9.87 -3.48
N GLN A 180 3.21 -10.42 -4.23
CA GLN A 180 4.21 -11.38 -3.77
C GLN A 180 5.60 -10.80 -4.01
N ASP A 181 6.17 -10.22 -2.96
CA ASP A 181 7.42 -9.48 -3.08
C ASP A 181 8.60 -10.26 -2.53
N VAL A 182 9.79 -9.93 -3.03
CA VAL A 182 11.05 -10.50 -2.58
C VAL A 182 11.93 -9.39 -2.02
N LEU A 183 12.43 -9.58 -0.80
CA LEU A 183 13.37 -8.68 -0.14
C LEU A 183 14.74 -9.35 -0.10
N THR A 184 15.69 -8.80 -0.84
CA THR A 184 17.09 -9.24 -0.80
C THR A 184 17.90 -8.34 0.14
N ASN A 185 18.91 -8.91 0.79
CA ASN A 185 19.84 -8.19 1.68
C ASN A 185 19.23 -7.49 2.90
N PHE A 186 17.98 -7.81 3.27
CA PHE A 186 17.35 -7.26 4.47
C PHE A 186 18.09 -7.71 5.72
N GLY A 187 18.54 -6.76 6.53
CA GLY A 187 19.40 -7.03 7.67
C GLY A 187 19.33 -6.00 8.79
N ALA A 188 20.38 -5.96 9.59
CA ALA A 188 20.44 -5.12 10.79
C ALA A 188 20.35 -3.62 10.42
N GLY A 189 19.39 -2.92 11.03
CA GLY A 189 19.15 -1.49 10.81
C GLY A 189 18.10 -1.18 9.74
N ASP A 190 17.78 -2.15 8.87
CA ASP A 190 16.70 -2.04 7.90
C ASP A 190 15.33 -2.15 8.57
N LYS A 191 14.34 -1.52 7.93
CA LYS A 191 12.97 -1.46 8.45
C LYS A 191 11.96 -1.92 7.42
N ILE A 192 11.01 -2.72 7.89
CA ILE A 192 9.72 -2.89 7.25
C ILE A 192 8.73 -2.05 8.06
N VAL A 193 7.98 -1.19 7.37
CA VAL A 193 6.99 -0.31 8.01
C VAL A 193 5.64 -0.59 7.41
N THR A 194 4.64 -0.86 8.25
CA THR A 194 3.26 -1.13 7.83
C THR A 194 2.29 -0.11 8.41
N THR A 195 1.14 0.12 7.77
CA THR A 195 0.10 1.06 8.25
C THR A 195 -1.03 0.37 9.00
N ALA A 196 -1.16 -0.95 8.87
CA ALA A 196 -1.92 -1.82 9.76
C ALA A 196 -1.00 -2.88 10.39
N LYS A 197 -1.23 -3.20 11.67
CA LYS A 197 -0.34 -4.08 12.44
C LYS A 197 -0.38 -5.51 11.92
N LEU A 198 0.77 -6.18 11.93
CA LEU A 198 0.93 -7.57 11.54
C LEU A 198 0.54 -8.51 12.70
N PHE A 199 0.06 -9.69 12.36
CA PHE A 199 -0.35 -10.69 13.35
C PHE A 199 0.87 -11.34 14.03
N ASP A 200 1.04 -11.06 15.32
CA ASP A 200 1.95 -11.76 16.22
C ASP A 200 1.18 -12.84 16.98
N ASN A 201 1.41 -14.10 16.61
CA ASN A 201 0.75 -15.26 17.24
C ASN A 201 1.32 -15.61 18.63
N THR A 202 2.51 -15.12 18.94
CA THR A 202 3.24 -15.39 20.19
C THR A 202 3.05 -14.31 21.24
N THR A 203 2.52 -13.15 20.83
CA THR A 203 2.31 -11.96 21.66
C THR A 203 3.58 -11.44 22.34
N ASN A 204 4.75 -11.76 21.79
CA ASN A 204 6.06 -11.44 22.35
C ASN A 204 6.84 -10.42 21.50
N ASN A 205 6.15 -9.68 20.62
CA ASN A 205 6.70 -8.73 19.65
C ASN A 205 7.52 -9.40 18.54
N VAL A 206 7.17 -10.63 18.16
CA VAL A 206 7.81 -11.36 17.06
C VAL A 206 6.73 -11.84 16.09
N VAL A 207 6.87 -11.46 14.83
CA VAL A 207 6.00 -11.96 13.76
C VAL A 207 6.74 -13.10 13.08
N GLY A 208 6.30 -14.32 13.33
CA GLY A 208 6.83 -15.53 12.71
C GLY A 208 6.26 -15.76 11.31
N PHE A 209 7.07 -16.34 10.44
CA PHE A 209 6.62 -16.75 9.11
C PHE A 209 5.87 -18.07 9.23
N GLY A 210 4.92 -18.28 8.33
CA GLY A 210 4.20 -19.55 8.24
C GLY A 210 5.11 -20.70 7.80
N LYS A 211 4.53 -21.90 7.70
CA LYS A 211 5.21 -23.09 7.14
C LYS A 211 5.60 -22.94 5.66
N ASN A 212 5.19 -21.85 5.03
CA ASN A 212 5.50 -21.48 3.66
C ASN A 212 6.66 -20.49 3.55
N PHE A 213 7.33 -20.17 4.67
CA PHE A 213 8.58 -19.38 4.72
C PHE A 213 8.49 -17.97 4.13
N VAL A 214 7.29 -17.39 4.09
CA VAL A 214 7.06 -16.00 3.73
C VAL A 214 6.35 -15.28 4.87
N LEU A 215 6.56 -13.97 4.96
CA LEU A 215 5.81 -13.08 5.82
C LEU A 215 4.44 -12.82 5.20
N ASP A 216 3.39 -13.16 5.94
CA ASP A 216 2.01 -12.85 5.57
C ASP A 216 1.63 -11.44 6.06
N VAL A 217 1.29 -10.55 5.13
CA VAL A 217 0.94 -9.16 5.45
C VAL A 217 -0.56 -9.09 5.78
N SER A 218 -0.88 -8.50 6.93
CA SER A 218 -2.26 -8.23 7.36
C SER A 218 -2.97 -7.24 6.44
N GLY A 219 -4.31 -7.25 6.43
CA GLY A 219 -5.13 -6.31 5.68
C GLY A 219 -5.47 -5.04 6.48
N SER A 220 -6.47 -4.29 6.02
CA SER A 220 -6.89 -3.03 6.66
C SER A 220 -7.41 -3.18 8.09
N THR A 221 -7.94 -4.36 8.44
CA THR A 221 -8.45 -4.69 9.77
C THR A 221 -7.46 -5.49 10.62
N GLY A 222 -6.21 -5.57 10.16
CA GLY A 222 -5.12 -6.25 10.87
C GLY A 222 -4.84 -5.66 12.26
N PRO A 223 -4.36 -6.48 13.20
CA PRO A 223 -3.94 -7.88 13.02
C PRO A 223 -5.08 -8.87 13.25
N GLN A 224 -5.24 -9.87 12.37
CA GLN A 224 -6.22 -10.95 12.50
C GLN A 224 -5.53 -12.32 12.55
N SER A 225 -6.08 -13.24 13.35
CA SER A 225 -5.54 -14.61 13.47
C SER A 225 -5.66 -15.44 12.19
N THR A 226 -6.46 -14.98 11.23
CA THR A 226 -6.60 -15.56 9.89
C THR A 226 -5.58 -15.03 8.89
N ASP A 227 -4.86 -13.94 9.19
CA ASP A 227 -3.90 -13.32 8.27
C ASP A 227 -2.80 -14.30 7.82
N PRO A 228 -2.17 -15.11 8.70
CA PRO A 228 -1.16 -16.09 8.27
C PRO A 228 -1.67 -17.21 7.36
N LYS A 229 -2.99 -17.30 7.14
CA LYS A 229 -3.60 -18.25 6.20
C LYS A 229 -3.95 -17.60 4.87
N MET A 230 -4.17 -16.29 4.85
CA MET A 230 -4.74 -15.58 3.70
C MET A 230 -3.80 -14.55 3.10
N GLY A 231 -2.87 -13.97 3.87
CA GLY A 231 -2.00 -12.88 3.44
C GLY A 231 -2.77 -11.74 2.75
N PRO A 232 -3.82 -11.17 3.37
CA PRO A 232 -4.73 -10.25 2.67
C PRO A 232 -4.04 -8.97 2.18
N GLY A 233 -2.95 -8.53 2.82
CA GLY A 233 -2.12 -7.41 2.37
C GLY A 233 -1.05 -7.78 1.33
N GLY A 234 -0.89 -9.07 1.03
CA GLY A 234 0.23 -9.61 0.24
C GLY A 234 1.13 -10.52 1.06
N GLN A 235 2.22 -10.96 0.44
CA GLN A 235 3.22 -11.84 1.03
C GLN A 235 4.62 -11.39 0.66
N ILE A 236 5.56 -11.56 1.57
CA ILE A 236 6.96 -11.19 1.37
C ILE A 236 7.86 -12.38 1.64
N ASP A 237 8.63 -12.77 0.63
CA ASP A 237 9.82 -13.60 0.80
C ASP A 237 10.99 -12.72 1.22
N ILE A 238 11.45 -12.86 2.46
CA ILE A 238 12.73 -12.28 2.84
C ILE A 238 13.78 -13.31 2.46
N SER A 239 14.37 -13.14 1.28
CA SER A 239 15.30 -14.09 0.65
C SER A 239 16.68 -14.10 1.31
N SER A 240 16.69 -14.07 2.64
CA SER A 240 17.85 -14.27 3.50
C SER A 240 17.62 -15.61 4.21
N PRO A 241 18.48 -16.62 4.01
CA PRO A 241 18.21 -18.02 4.35
C PRO A 241 17.88 -18.28 5.83
N ASP A 242 18.15 -17.32 6.71
CA ASP A 242 17.97 -17.45 8.16
C ASP A 242 16.81 -16.60 8.72
N VAL A 243 16.16 -15.76 7.90
CA VAL A 243 15.07 -14.89 8.34
C VAL A 243 13.73 -15.61 8.20
N THR A 244 13.23 -16.12 9.32
CA THR A 244 11.91 -16.78 9.42
C THR A 244 10.96 -16.03 10.35
N LYS A 245 11.37 -14.84 10.78
CA LYS A 245 10.65 -13.98 11.70
C LYS A 245 11.18 -12.56 11.62
N ILE A 246 10.36 -11.59 11.99
CA ILE A 246 10.75 -10.18 12.17
C ILE A 246 10.36 -9.71 13.57
N LYS A 247 11.11 -8.74 14.09
CA LYS A 247 10.91 -8.16 15.42
C LYS A 247 10.08 -6.90 15.29
N TYR A 248 9.02 -6.79 16.06
CA TYR A 248 8.27 -5.54 16.19
C TYR A 248 9.06 -4.55 17.07
N ALA A 249 9.40 -3.40 16.50
CA ALA A 249 10.23 -2.37 17.14
C ALA A 249 9.39 -1.26 17.79
N GLY A 250 8.19 -0.97 17.29
CA GLY A 250 7.33 0.04 17.88
C GLY A 250 6.21 0.54 16.97
N THR A 251 5.47 1.54 17.49
CA THR A 251 4.48 2.31 16.75
C THR A 251 4.88 3.78 16.76
N GLU A 252 4.71 4.43 15.62
CA GLU A 252 4.83 5.89 15.51
C GLU A 252 3.62 6.48 14.81
N VAL A 253 3.36 7.77 15.04
CA VAL A 253 2.32 8.52 14.35
C VAL A 253 2.94 9.74 13.70
N HIS A 254 2.85 9.83 12.38
CA HIS A 254 3.33 10.98 11.60
C HIS A 254 2.23 11.46 10.67
N GLY A 255 1.94 12.76 10.69
CA GLY A 255 0.90 13.35 9.83
C GLY A 255 -0.49 12.71 9.98
N GLY A 256 -0.83 12.22 11.18
CA GLY A 256 -2.09 11.53 11.46
C GLY A 256 -2.15 10.06 11.03
N VAL A 257 -1.09 9.53 10.41
CA VAL A 257 -0.99 8.13 9.98
C VAL A 257 -0.23 7.33 11.03
N THR A 258 -0.73 6.15 11.37
CA THR A 258 -0.05 5.23 12.30
C THR A 258 0.85 4.28 11.52
N TYR A 259 2.09 4.14 11.97
CA TYR A 259 3.11 3.28 11.38
C TYR A 259 3.57 2.24 12.40
N TYR A 260 3.59 0.98 11.99
CA TYR A 260 4.09 -0.15 12.77
C TYR A 260 5.44 -0.56 12.19
N ILE A 261 6.47 -0.58 13.03
CA ILE A 261 7.85 -0.71 12.61
C ILE A 261 8.36 -2.11 12.96
N TYR A 262 8.98 -2.77 12.00
CA TYR A 262 9.58 -4.09 12.16
C TYR A 262 11.02 -4.09 11.65
N GLU A 263 11.85 -4.87 12.30
CA GLU A 263 13.28 -4.96 12.04
C GLU A 263 13.70 -6.43 11.87
N ALA A 264 14.86 -6.64 11.27
CA ALA A 264 15.48 -7.95 11.23
C ALA A 264 15.69 -8.50 12.66
N PRO A 265 15.58 -9.83 12.85
CA PRO A 265 15.83 -10.43 14.15
C PRO A 265 17.30 -10.24 14.55
N ASP A 266 17.52 -10.06 15.85
CA ASP A 266 18.82 -9.90 16.49
C ASP A 266 19.00 -10.92 17.63
N ALA A 267 20.15 -10.89 18.32
CA ALA A 267 20.43 -11.79 19.44
C ALA A 267 19.45 -11.62 20.63
N SER A 268 18.70 -10.52 20.69
CA SER A 268 17.69 -10.26 21.72
C SER A 268 16.28 -10.69 21.31
N THR A 269 16.08 -11.10 20.06
CA THR A 269 14.76 -11.44 19.52
C THR A 269 14.26 -12.74 20.14
N PRO A 270 13.09 -12.72 20.81
CA PRO A 270 12.49 -13.92 21.41
C PRO A 270 12.34 -15.08 20.40
N PRO A 271 12.32 -16.34 20.87
CA PRO A 271 11.92 -17.47 20.03
C PRO A 271 10.44 -17.34 19.62
N LEU A 272 10.08 -18.07 18.54
CA LEU A 272 8.70 -18.30 18.14
C LEU A 272 8.02 -19.32 19.07
#